data_AF-A0A1F6HUH8-F1
#
_entry.id   AF-A0A1F6HUH8-F1
#
_cell.length_a   1.000
_cell.length_b   1.000
_cell.length_c   1.000
_cell.angle_alpha   90.00
_cell.angle_beta   90.00
_cell.angle_gamma   90.00
#
_symmetry.space_group_name_H-M   'P 1'
#
loop_
_entity.id
_entity.type
_entity.pdbx_description
1 polymer ?
#
loop_
_entity_poly.entity_id
_entity_poly.type
_entity_poly.pdbx_seq_one_letter_code
_entity_poly.pdbx_strand_id
1 'polypeptide(L)'
;MDSLHVGFPFIIITFFTPFFLGCIIFLRSYKKYVRLYRKKINPDYPLLFGEATNYFSKDPLDYLQKLPIVPLLQWKIIFESHKDQELNELARKTRSSFWVFLAIIFINFLFHAFFLI
;
A
#
# COMPACT_ATOMS: atom_id res chain seq x y z
N MET A 1 -2.45 17.70 -36.45
CA MET A 1 -2.35 16.39 -35.77
C MET A 1 -1.31 16.40 -34.65
N ASP A 2 -0.82 17.58 -34.25
CA ASP A 2 0.31 17.72 -33.30
C ASP A 2 -0.10 17.85 -31.83
N SER A 3 -1.39 18.10 -31.54
CA SER A 3 -1.91 18.20 -30.17
C SER A 3 -2.12 16.85 -29.49
N LEU A 4 -2.33 15.78 -30.27
CA LEU A 4 -2.57 14.42 -29.76
C LEU A 4 -1.29 13.76 -29.21
N HIS A 5 -0.12 14.12 -29.74
CA HIS A 5 1.16 13.55 -29.32
C HIS A 5 1.70 14.14 -28.00
N VAL A 6 1.25 15.34 -27.61
CA VAL A 6 1.69 16.00 -26.35
C VAL A 6 0.79 15.58 -25.17
N GLY A 7 -0.50 15.32 -25.41
CA GLY A 7 -1.44 14.91 -24.36
C GLY A 7 -1.17 13.53 -23.75
N PHE A 8 -0.73 12.56 -24.56
CA PHE A 8 -0.48 11.19 -24.12
C PHE A 8 0.69 11.06 -23.11
N PRO A 9 1.90 11.61 -23.34
CA PRO A 9 2.97 11.58 -22.35
C PRO A 9 2.67 12.43 -21.11
N PHE A 10 1.90 13.51 -21.24
CA PHE A 10 1.47 14.33 -20.09
C PHE A 10 0.55 13.54 -19.15
N ILE A 11 -0.42 12.79 -19.68
CA ILE A 11 -1.30 11.89 -18.93
C ILE A 11 -0.51 10.80 -18.21
N ILE A 12 0.46 10.17 -18.88
CA ILE A 12 1.31 9.14 -18.26
C ILE A 12 2.10 9.76 -17.08
N ILE A 13 2.77 10.89 -17.27
CA ILE A 13 3.59 11.48 -16.21
C ILE A 13 2.72 11.95 -15.04
N THR A 14 1.60 12.61 -15.32
CA THR A 14 0.69 13.13 -14.28
C THR A 14 -0.09 12.04 -13.57
N PHE A 15 -0.36 10.90 -14.20
CA PHE A 15 -1.01 9.75 -13.56
C PHE A 15 -0.02 8.92 -12.73
N PHE A 16 1.11 8.52 -13.32
CA PHE A 16 2.03 7.57 -12.72
C PHE A 16 2.93 8.19 -11.66
N THR A 17 3.39 9.44 -11.83
CA THR A 17 4.30 10.08 -10.85
C THR A 17 3.71 10.20 -9.45
N PRO A 18 2.52 10.79 -9.25
CA PRO A 18 1.91 10.87 -7.93
C PRO A 18 1.51 9.49 -7.37
N PHE A 19 1.13 8.55 -8.22
CA PHE A 19 0.91 7.15 -7.83
C PHE A 19 2.18 6.52 -7.24
N PHE A 20 3.31 6.60 -7.96
CA PHE A 20 4.59 6.05 -7.49
C PHE A 20 5.08 6.75 -6.23
N LEU A 21 4.93 8.08 -6.14
CA LEU A 21 5.33 8.84 -4.95
C LEU A 21 4.52 8.41 -3.71
N GLY A 22 3.20 8.33 -3.84
CA GLY A 22 2.33 7.89 -2.75
C GLY A 22 2.60 6.43 -2.35
N CYS A 23 2.85 5.55 -3.33
CA CYS A 23 3.22 4.16 -3.10
C CYS A 23 4.55 4.05 -2.32
N ILE A 24 5.59 4.80 -2.70
CA ILE A 24 6.89 4.80 -2.01
C ILE A 24 6.74 5.27 -0.56
N ILE A 25 5.96 6.34 -0.31
CA ILE A 25 5.75 6.88 1.04
C ILE A 25 5.01 5.86 1.91
N PHE A 26 3.95 5.25 1.39
CA PHE A 26 3.20 4.22 2.09
C PHE A 26 4.07 3.00 2.39
N LEU A 27 4.79 2.46 1.40
CA LEU A 27 5.67 1.30 1.56
C LEU A 27 6.78 1.54 2.59
N ARG A 28 7.37 2.74 2.62
CA ARG A 28 8.38 3.12 3.63
C ARG A 28 7.80 3.10 5.05
N SER A 29 6.63 3.72 5.23
CA SER A 29 5.94 3.74 6.53
C SER A 29 5.54 2.33 6.98
N TYR A 30 4.94 1.57 6.07
CA TYR A 30 4.50 0.20 6.30
C TYR A 30 5.68 -0.72 6.68
N LYS A 31 6.81 -0.65 5.96
CA LYS A 31 8.01 -1.46 6.28
C LYS A 31 8.54 -1.16 7.69
N LYS A 32 8.52 0.10 8.12
CA LYS A 32 8.93 0.48 9.48
C LYS A 32 7.96 -0.08 10.52
N TYR A 33 6.66 0.00 10.24
CA TYR A 33 5.60 -0.55 11.10
C TYR A 33 5.70 -2.06 11.26
N VAL A 34 5.77 -2.82 10.15
CA VAL A 34 5.85 -4.29 10.19
C VAL A 34 7.10 -4.78 10.91
N ARG A 35 8.25 -4.10 10.72
CA ARG A 35 9.47 -4.43 11.48
C ARG A 35 9.28 -4.29 12.98
N LEU A 36 8.61 -3.24 13.43
CA LEU A 36 8.34 -3.01 14.85
C LEU A 36 7.31 -4.02 15.37
N TYR A 37 6.25 -4.27 14.60
CA TYR A 37 5.24 -5.29 14.90
C TYR A 37 5.87 -6.68 15.06
N ARG A 38 6.78 -7.04 14.16
CA ARG A 38 7.54 -8.30 14.23
C ARG A 38 8.40 -8.39 15.50
N LYS A 39 9.11 -7.31 15.83
CA LYS A 39 9.96 -7.26 17.02
C LYS A 39 9.16 -7.37 18.33
N LYS A 40 7.95 -6.81 18.39
CA LYS A 40 7.20 -6.62 19.64
C LYS A 40 6.03 -7.58 19.85
N ILE A 41 5.39 -8.04 18.78
CA ILE A 41 4.13 -8.82 18.87
C ILE A 41 4.28 -10.19 18.24
N ASN A 42 4.76 -10.27 17.00
CA ASN A 42 4.74 -11.51 16.24
C ASN A 42 6.04 -11.70 15.44
N PRO A 43 7.07 -12.34 16.03
CA PRO A 43 8.39 -12.51 15.42
C PRO A 43 8.39 -13.27 14.09
N ASP A 44 7.34 -14.02 13.80
CA ASP A 44 7.23 -14.82 12.57
C ASP A 44 6.47 -14.08 11.46
N TYR A 45 5.95 -12.88 11.73
CA TYR A 45 5.15 -12.14 10.76
C TYR A 45 5.95 -11.80 9.48
N PRO A 46 5.39 -12.07 8.29
CA PRO A 46 6.12 -11.97 7.03
C PRO A 46 6.33 -10.51 6.61
N LEU A 47 7.57 -10.17 6.24
CA LEU A 47 7.97 -8.84 5.75
C LEU A 47 7.97 -8.76 4.23
N LEU A 48 8.22 -9.88 3.56
CA LEU A 48 8.33 -9.97 2.10
C LEU A 48 7.20 -10.82 1.53
N PHE A 49 6.85 -10.54 0.27
CA PHE A 49 5.83 -11.31 -0.46
C PHE A 49 6.16 -12.81 -0.49
N GLY A 50 7.44 -13.17 -0.65
CA GLY A 50 7.89 -14.57 -0.61
C GLY A 50 7.87 -15.21 0.78
N GLU A 51 7.92 -14.42 1.86
CA GLU A 51 7.75 -14.92 3.23
C GLU A 51 6.26 -15.14 3.55
N ALA A 52 5.39 -14.31 2.98
CA ALA A 52 3.94 -14.41 3.14
C ALA A 52 3.41 -15.73 2.58
N THR A 53 4.01 -16.27 1.51
CA THR A 53 3.67 -17.57 0.95
C THR A 53 3.80 -18.66 2.01
N ASN A 54 4.98 -18.77 2.64
CA ASN A 54 5.26 -19.79 3.67
C ASN A 54 4.51 -19.55 4.99
N TYR A 55 4.19 -18.29 5.29
CA TYR A 55 3.52 -17.91 6.54
C TYR A 55 2.01 -18.16 6.51
N PHE A 56 1.35 -17.86 5.38
CA PHE A 56 -0.12 -17.98 5.25
C PHE A 56 -0.58 -19.29 4.59
N SER A 57 0.35 -20.09 4.04
CA SER A 57 0.05 -21.37 3.38
C SER A 57 1.29 -22.29 3.29
N LYS A 58 1.11 -23.60 3.28
CA LYS A 58 2.16 -24.55 2.85
C LYS A 58 2.07 -24.90 1.36
N ASP A 59 0.96 -24.53 0.70
CA ASP A 59 0.64 -24.84 -0.68
C ASP A 59 0.52 -23.55 -1.53
N PRO A 60 1.27 -23.41 -2.64
CA PRO A 60 1.17 -22.26 -3.55
C PRO A 60 -0.24 -21.99 -4.09
N LEU A 61 -1.06 -23.02 -4.31
CA LEU A 61 -2.43 -22.87 -4.81
C LEU A 61 -3.36 -22.27 -3.76
N ASP A 62 -3.24 -22.71 -2.51
CA ASP A 62 -3.99 -22.16 -1.37
C ASP A 62 -3.52 -20.72 -1.05
N TYR A 63 -2.24 -20.41 -1.25
CA TYR A 63 -1.76 -19.03 -1.16
C TYR A 63 -2.39 -18.11 -2.22
N LEU A 64 -2.49 -18.57 -3.48
CA LEU A 64 -3.13 -17.80 -4.56
C LEU A 64 -4.61 -17.51 -4.25
N GLN A 65 -5.31 -18.44 -3.62
CA GLN A 65 -6.69 -18.24 -3.17
C GLN A 65 -6.79 -17.27 -1.98
N LYS A 66 -5.77 -17.23 -1.13
CA LYS A 66 -5.66 -16.31 0.02
C LYS A 66 -5.03 -14.95 -0.33
N LEU A 67 -4.50 -14.79 -1.54
CA LEU A 67 -3.84 -13.57 -2.01
C LEU A 67 -4.74 -12.32 -1.94
N PRO A 68 -6.06 -12.38 -2.17
CA PRO A 68 -6.98 -11.27 -1.89
C PRO A 68 -7.13 -10.97 -0.38
N ILE A 69 -6.93 -11.97 0.46
CA ILE A 69 -7.08 -11.90 1.93
C ILE A 69 -5.78 -11.36 2.58
N VAL A 70 -4.62 -11.58 1.98
CA VAL A 70 -3.33 -11.10 2.52
C VAL A 70 -3.27 -9.57 2.66
N PRO A 71 -3.63 -8.75 1.66
CA PRO A 71 -3.80 -7.31 1.83
C PRO A 71 -4.78 -6.95 2.95
N LEU A 72 -5.90 -7.66 3.07
CA LEU A 72 -6.90 -7.45 4.12
C LEU A 72 -6.35 -7.77 5.53
N LEU A 73 -5.54 -8.82 5.68
CA LEU A 73 -4.86 -9.18 6.93
C LEU A 73 -3.77 -8.17 7.29
N GLN A 74 -3.00 -7.73 6.29
CA GLN A 74 -2.03 -6.65 6.45
C GLN A 74 -2.71 -5.34 6.83
N TRP A 75 -3.92 -5.09 6.32
CA TRP A 75 -4.73 -3.94 6.74
C TRP A 75 -5.24 -4.09 8.16
N LYS A 76 -5.74 -5.28 8.55
CA LYS A 76 -6.22 -5.53 9.90
C LYS A 76 -5.17 -5.10 10.95
N ILE A 77 -3.91 -5.48 10.77
CA ILE A 77 -2.86 -5.13 11.74
C ILE A 77 -2.56 -3.62 11.78
N ILE A 78 -2.65 -2.89 10.66
CA ILE A 78 -2.37 -1.44 10.59
C ILE A 78 -3.49 -0.63 11.27
N PHE A 79 -4.72 -1.14 11.23
CA PHE A 79 -5.89 -0.48 11.81
C PHE A 79 -6.23 -0.94 13.23
N GLU A 80 -5.58 -2.01 13.71
CA GLU A 80 -5.70 -2.49 15.07
C GLU A 80 -5.00 -1.57 16.08
N SER A 81 -5.62 -1.38 17.24
CA SER A 81 -5.02 -0.63 18.35
C SER A 81 -4.08 -1.53 19.13
N HIS A 82 -2.80 -1.17 19.18
CA HIS A 82 -1.79 -1.89 19.96
C HIS A 82 -1.64 -1.30 21.37
N LYS A 83 -1.36 -2.15 22.36
CA LYS A 83 -1.04 -1.73 23.74
C LYS A 83 0.28 -0.93 23.79
N ASP A 84 1.20 -1.23 22.90
CA ASP A 84 2.48 -0.54 22.78
C ASP A 84 2.31 0.84 22.11
N GLN A 85 2.70 1.90 22.81
CA GLN A 85 2.50 3.29 22.36
C GLN A 85 3.28 3.60 21.07
N GLU A 86 4.54 3.17 20.98
CA GLU A 86 5.40 3.39 19.80
C GLU A 86 4.82 2.72 18.55
N LEU A 87 4.33 1.48 18.70
CA LEU A 87 3.70 0.74 17.62
C LEU A 87 2.39 1.39 17.19
N ASN A 88 1.59 1.88 18.13
CA ASN A 88 0.32 2.54 17.83
C ASN A 88 0.52 3.91 17.14
N GLU A 89 1.56 4.66 17.51
CA GLU A 89 1.98 5.88 16.82
C GLU A 89 2.41 5.57 15.38
N LEU A 90 3.24 4.54 15.19
CA LEU A 90 3.66 4.11 13.85
C LEU A 90 2.51 3.59 13.00
N ALA A 91 1.56 2.86 13.61
CA ALA A 91 0.33 2.43 12.95
C ALA A 91 -0.50 3.65 12.50
N ARG A 92 -0.62 4.69 13.34
CA ARG A 92 -1.30 5.95 12.99
C ARG A 92 -0.63 6.67 11.81
N LYS A 93 0.71 6.77 11.82
CA LYS A 93 1.47 7.35 10.70
C LYS A 93 1.30 6.56 9.41
N THR A 94 1.31 5.23 9.51
CA THR A 94 1.10 4.33 8.36
C THR A 94 -0.31 4.48 7.79
N ARG A 95 -1.34 4.51 8.65
CA ARG A 95 -2.72 4.82 8.25
C ARG A 95 -2.84 6.16 7.54
N SER A 96 -2.23 7.21 8.09
CA SER A 96 -2.23 8.54 7.47
C SER A 96 -1.61 8.51 6.08
N SER A 97 -0.43 7.89 5.93
CA SER A 97 0.21 7.74 4.61
C SER A 97 -0.62 6.93 3.61
N PHE A 98 -1.40 5.95 4.09
CA PHE A 98 -2.32 5.18 3.26
C PHE A 98 -3.50 6.03 2.77
N TRP A 99 -4.12 6.81 3.66
CA TRP A 99 -5.19 7.73 3.28
C TRP A 99 -4.72 8.81 2.31
N VAL A 100 -3.51 9.34 2.50
CA VAL A 100 -2.89 10.27 1.55
C VAL A 100 -2.69 9.60 0.19
N PHE A 101 -2.20 8.35 0.15
CA PHE A 101 -2.07 7.60 -1.09
C PHE A 101 -3.42 7.38 -1.80
N LEU A 102 -4.47 7.00 -1.06
CA LEU A 102 -5.82 6.85 -1.61
C LEU A 102 -6.38 8.17 -2.13
N ALA A 103 -6.18 9.27 -1.41
CA ALA A 103 -6.59 10.60 -1.86
C ALA A 103 -5.88 11.01 -3.15
N ILE A 104 -4.58 10.72 -3.26
CA ILE A 104 -3.80 10.95 -4.48
C ILE A 104 -4.37 10.14 -5.65
N ILE A 105 -4.66 8.85 -5.45
CA ILE A 105 -5.28 8.01 -6.50
C ILE A 105 -6.63 8.59 -6.91
N PHE A 106 -7.48 8.93 -5.94
CA PHE A 106 -8.82 9.44 -6.17
C PHE A 106 -8.81 10.77 -6.93
N ILE A 107 -7.99 11.74 -6.50
CA ILE A 107 -7.83 13.04 -7.17
C ILE A 107 -7.30 12.84 -8.60
N ASN A 108 -6.33 11.94 -8.81
CA ASN A 108 -5.84 11.64 -10.15
C ASN A 108 -6.92 11.03 -11.03
N PHE A 109 -7.73 10.13 -10.50
CA PHE A 109 -8.84 9.54 -11.24
C PHE A 109 -9.87 10.61 -11.64
N LEU A 110 -10.24 11.51 -10.72
CA LEU A 110 -11.15 12.62 -11.01
C LEU A 110 -10.61 13.57 -12.07
N PHE A 111 -9.33 13.95 -12.00
CA PHE A 111 -8.69 14.82 -12.99
C PHE A 111 -8.70 14.21 -14.39
N HIS A 112 -8.40 12.92 -14.51
CA HIS A 112 -8.40 12.22 -15.80
C HIS A 112 -9.81 11.96 -16.33
N ALA A 113 -10.77 11.65 -15.46
CA ALA A 113 -12.18 11.53 -15.84
C ALA A 113 -12.74 12.84 -16.39
N PHE A 114 -12.35 13.98 -15.80
CA PHE A 114 -12.72 15.31 -16.30
C PHE A 114 -12.10 15.63 -17.66
N PHE A 115 -10.86 15.20 -17.92
CA PHE A 115 -10.16 15.45 -19.19
C PHE A 115 -10.64 14.56 -20.35
N LEU A 116 -11.36 13.47 -20.04
CA LEU A 116 -11.94 12.53 -21.01
C LEU A 116 -13.37 12.91 -21.45
N ILE A 117 -14.00 13.88 -20.79
CA ILE A 117 -15.32 14.45 -21.11
C ILE A 117 -15.12 15.69 -21.99
#